data_AF-A0A1G1DZA9-F1
#
_entry.id   AF-A0A1G1DZA9-F1
#
_cell.length_a   1.000
_cell.length_b   1.000
_cell.length_c   1.000
_cell.angle_alpha   90.00
_cell.angle_beta   90.00
_cell.angle_gamma   90.00
#
_symmetry.space_group_name_H-M   'P 1'
#
loop_
_entity.id
_entity.type
_entity.pdbx_description
1 polymer ?
#
loop_
_entity_poly.entity_id
_entity_poly.type
_entity_poly.pdbx_seq_one_letter_code
_entity_poly.pdbx_strand_id
1 'polypeptide(L)'
;MQHGQAQSEEEDPQRHLSPEGKAQIKRTAIALKKMSVSFDLIISSPKARTRESAEIVADTLSYSLNEIEITDTLNPNSSPEDFIDYLAGFKDRESLYCRSFAVPA
;
A
#
# COMPACT_ATOMS: atom_id res chain seq x y z
N MET A 1 -1.53 5.21 4.61
CA MET A 1 -1.89 4.28 5.71
C MET A 1 -0.77 3.26 5.95
N GLN A 2 -0.61 2.68 7.15
CA GLN A 2 0.44 1.68 7.48
C GLN A 2 0.03 0.20 7.26
N HIS A 3 0.94 -0.64 6.71
CA HIS A 3 0.71 -2.06 6.32
C HIS A 3 -0.09 -2.88 7.34
N GLY A 4 -0.84 -3.89 6.87
CA GLY A 4 -1.51 -4.83 7.77
C GLY A 4 -0.49 -5.63 8.60
N GLN A 5 -0.93 -6.29 9.66
CA GLN A 5 -0.06 -7.14 10.45
C GLN A 5 0.61 -8.19 9.55
N ALA A 6 1.93 -8.30 9.64
CA ALA A 6 2.73 -9.24 8.86
C ALA A 6 3.10 -10.46 9.71
N GLN A 7 3.39 -11.59 9.05
CA GLN A 7 3.98 -12.75 9.70
C GLN A 7 5.38 -12.43 10.24
N SER A 8 5.84 -13.24 11.19
CA SER A 8 7.21 -13.14 11.69
C SER A 8 8.22 -13.53 10.61
N GLU A 9 9.44 -13.01 10.71
CA GLU A 9 10.51 -13.31 9.75
C GLU A 9 10.97 -14.78 9.81
N GLU A 10 10.77 -15.43 10.96
CA GLU A 10 11.04 -16.86 11.16
C GLU A 10 10.03 -17.75 10.42
N GLU A 11 8.77 -17.33 10.37
CA GLU A 11 7.70 -18.06 9.67
C GLU A 11 7.70 -17.78 8.17
N ASP A 12 8.01 -16.54 7.79
CA ASP A 12 8.06 -16.11 6.40
C ASP A 12 9.12 -15.00 6.22
N PRO A 13 10.26 -15.34 5.59
CA PRO A 13 11.33 -14.38 5.29
C PRO A 13 10.88 -13.19 4.45
N GLN A 14 9.85 -13.36 3.60
CA GLN A 14 9.30 -12.25 2.80
C GLN A 14 8.33 -11.38 3.60
N ARG A 15 7.93 -11.85 4.80
CA ARG A 15 7.03 -11.19 5.73
C ARG A 15 5.75 -10.72 5.05
N HIS A 16 5.03 -11.66 4.43
CA HIS A 16 3.67 -11.46 3.92
C HIS A 16 2.71 -11.10 5.05
N LEU A 17 1.51 -10.63 4.70
CA LEU A 17 0.45 -10.33 5.65
C LEU A 17 -0.02 -11.60 6.36
N SER A 18 -0.19 -11.51 7.68
CA SER A 18 -0.87 -12.56 8.45
C SER A 18 -2.35 -12.65 8.04
N PRO A 19 -3.04 -13.78 8.32
CA PRO A 19 -4.47 -13.87 8.12
C PRO A 19 -5.26 -12.73 8.81
N GLU A 20 -4.88 -12.33 10.04
CA GLU A 20 -5.52 -11.17 10.68
C GLU A 20 -5.19 -9.87 9.96
N GLY A 21 -3.95 -9.70 9.50
CA GLY A 21 -3.52 -8.55 8.71
C GLY A 21 -4.34 -8.39 7.43
N LYS A 22 -4.52 -9.47 6.67
CA LYS A 22 -5.36 -9.49 5.45
C LYS A 22 -6.81 -9.13 5.78
N ALA A 23 -7.38 -9.71 6.85
CA ALA A 23 -8.74 -9.41 7.28
C ALA A 23 -8.90 -7.94 7.71
N GLN A 24 -7.91 -7.37 8.41
CA GLN A 24 -7.92 -5.97 8.81
C GLN A 24 -7.90 -5.03 7.60
N ILE A 25 -7.03 -5.26 6.62
CA ILE A 25 -6.96 -4.42 5.42
C ILE A 25 -8.24 -4.52 4.60
N LYS A 26 -8.80 -5.72 4.48
CA LYS A 26 -10.09 -5.91 3.80
C LYS A 26 -11.22 -5.14 4.48
N ARG A 27 -11.29 -5.14 5.81
CA ARG A 27 -12.28 -4.33 6.55
C ARG A 27 -12.12 -2.84 6.28
N THR A 28 -10.89 -2.33 6.30
CA THR A 28 -10.60 -0.93 5.97
C THR A 28 -11.00 -0.60 4.53
N ALA A 29 -10.66 -1.45 3.56
CA ALA A 29 -11.00 -1.25 2.16
C ALA A 29 -12.53 -1.25 1.93
N ILE A 30 -13.27 -2.14 2.62
CA ILE A 30 -14.74 -2.15 2.58
C ILE A 30 -15.31 -0.85 3.16
N ALA A 31 -14.73 -0.32 4.24
CA ALA A 31 -15.16 0.96 4.80
C ALA A 31 -14.94 2.12 3.81
N LEU A 32 -13.77 2.18 3.16
CA LEU A 32 -13.49 3.16 2.11
C LEU A 32 -14.48 3.06 0.95
N LYS A 33 -14.82 1.83 0.52
CA LYS A 33 -15.83 1.60 -0.53
C LYS A 33 -17.20 2.14 -0.12
N LYS A 34 -17.62 1.91 1.12
CA LYS A 34 -18.90 2.41 1.66
C LYS A 34 -18.95 3.93 1.75
N MET A 35 -17.80 4.57 1.91
CA MET A 35 -17.65 6.04 1.88
C MET A 35 -17.55 6.60 0.44
N SER A 36 -17.70 5.75 -0.59
CA SER A 36 -17.54 6.12 -2.00
C SER A 36 -16.20 6.77 -2.30
N VAL A 37 -15.15 6.38 -1.58
CA VAL A 37 -13.78 6.82 -1.85
C VAL A 37 -13.25 6.05 -3.05
N SER A 38 -12.78 6.77 -4.06
CA SER A 38 -12.01 6.27 -5.19
C SER A 38 -10.60 6.87 -5.18
N PHE A 39 -9.67 6.19 -5.85
CA PHE A 39 -8.30 6.67 -6.00
C PHE A 39 -7.91 6.65 -7.48
N ASP A 40 -7.25 7.70 -7.93
CA ASP A 40 -6.70 7.79 -9.29
C ASP A 40 -5.39 7.02 -9.41
N LEU A 41 -4.67 6.86 -8.31
CA LEU A 41 -3.39 6.16 -8.26
C LEU A 41 -3.20 5.41 -6.94
N ILE A 42 -2.80 4.14 -7.04
CA ILE A 42 -2.37 3.31 -5.91
C ILE A 42 -0.87 3.07 -6.04
N ILE A 43 -0.11 3.48 -5.02
CA ILE A 43 1.36 3.36 -4.98
C ILE A 43 1.76 2.48 -3.78
N SER A 44 2.64 1.50 -4.03
CA SER A 44 3.14 0.56 -3.02
C SER A 44 4.67 0.46 -3.04
N SER A 45 5.27 0.19 -1.88
CA SER A 45 6.66 -0.29 -1.83
C SER A 45 6.77 -1.71 -2.41
N PRO A 46 7.96 -2.18 -2.85
CA PRO A 46 8.13 -3.54 -3.36
C PRO A 46 8.03 -4.64 -2.29
N LYS A 47 7.97 -4.29 -0.99
CA LYS A 47 7.86 -5.28 0.09
C LYS A 47 6.53 -6.04 0.02
N ALA A 48 6.58 -7.36 0.20
CA ALA A 48 5.43 -8.26 0.05
C ALA A 48 4.18 -7.82 0.84
N ARG A 49 4.29 -7.61 2.16
CA ARG A 49 3.16 -7.10 2.99
C ARG A 49 2.53 -5.79 2.52
N THR A 50 3.35 -4.91 1.93
CA THR A 50 2.89 -3.60 1.45
C THR A 50 2.12 -3.79 0.16
N ARG A 51 2.68 -4.61 -0.75
CA ARG A 51 2.08 -4.95 -2.04
C ARG A 51 0.75 -5.71 -1.86
N GLU A 52 0.72 -6.74 -1.02
CA GLU A 52 -0.52 -7.46 -0.69
C GLU A 52 -1.58 -6.53 -0.08
N SER A 53 -1.17 -5.56 0.75
CA SER A 53 -2.10 -4.57 1.29
C SER A 53 -2.71 -3.70 0.19
N ALA A 54 -1.89 -3.27 -0.77
CA ALA A 54 -2.33 -2.45 -1.90
C ALA A 54 -3.25 -3.24 -2.85
N GLU A 55 -2.92 -4.50 -3.12
CA GLU A 55 -3.71 -5.41 -3.95
C GLU A 55 -5.10 -5.68 -3.32
N ILE A 56 -5.18 -5.92 -2.00
CA ILE A 56 -6.47 -6.09 -1.31
C ILE A 56 -7.35 -4.83 -1.43
N VAL A 57 -6.75 -3.65 -1.30
CA VAL A 57 -7.47 -2.37 -1.41
C VAL A 57 -7.94 -2.16 -2.85
N ALA A 58 -7.06 -2.37 -3.82
CA ALA A 58 -7.35 -2.24 -5.23
C ALA A 58 -8.51 -3.16 -5.66
N ASP A 59 -8.42 -4.45 -5.34
CA ASP A 59 -9.48 -5.43 -5.63
C ASP A 59 -10.83 -5.02 -5.01
N THR A 60 -10.81 -4.61 -3.73
CA THR A 60 -12.03 -4.22 -3.02
C THR A 60 -12.68 -2.97 -3.65
N LEU A 61 -11.87 -2.00 -4.06
CA LEU A 61 -12.31 -0.74 -4.69
C LEU A 61 -12.49 -0.86 -6.20
N SER A 62 -12.30 -2.05 -6.78
CA SER A 62 -12.41 -2.30 -8.22
C SER A 62 -11.41 -1.48 -9.05
N TYR A 63 -10.23 -1.21 -8.48
CA TYR A 63 -9.08 -0.63 -9.16
C TYR A 63 -8.24 -1.73 -9.82
N SER A 64 -7.64 -1.43 -10.97
CA SER A 64 -6.84 -2.41 -11.72
C SER A 64 -5.54 -2.76 -10.99
N LEU A 65 -5.32 -4.04 -10.70
CA LEU A 65 -4.08 -4.50 -10.06
C LEU A 65 -2.83 -4.19 -10.91
N ASN A 66 -2.97 -4.12 -12.23
CA ASN A 66 -1.87 -3.83 -13.15
C ASN A 66 -1.49 -2.34 -13.18
N GLU A 67 -2.32 -1.47 -12.61
CA GLU A 67 -2.06 -0.02 -12.52
C GLU A 67 -1.46 0.38 -11.18
N ILE A 68 -1.20 -0.59 -10.29
CA ILE A 68 -0.52 -0.32 -9.03
C ILE A 68 0.95 0.01 -9.31
N GLU A 69 1.35 1.23 -8.96
CA GLU A 69 2.72 1.68 -9.10
C GLU A 69 3.58 1.15 -7.96
N ILE A 70 4.74 0.57 -8.30
CA ILE A 70 5.69 0.04 -7.34
C ILE A 70 6.94 0.93 -7.33
N THR A 71 7.30 1.45 -6.16
CA THR A 71 8.46 2.32 -6.03
C THR A 71 9.27 2.07 -4.76
N ASP A 72 10.59 2.17 -4.88
CA ASP A 72 11.54 2.11 -3.78
C ASP A 72 11.59 3.39 -2.94
N THR A 73 11.02 4.50 -3.43
CA THR A 73 10.98 5.77 -2.68
C THR A 73 10.10 5.69 -1.42
N LEU A 74 9.27 4.64 -1.30
CA LEU A 74 8.48 4.33 -0.11
C LEU A 74 9.18 3.40 0.90
N ASN A 75 10.48 3.14 0.71
CA ASN A 75 11.31 2.41 1.67
C ASN A 75 11.67 3.29 2.89
N PRO A 76 11.90 2.69 4.07
CA PRO A 76 12.18 3.44 5.30
C PRO A 76 13.47 4.26 5.26
N ASN A 77 14.41 3.86 4.40
CA ASN A 77 15.71 4.52 4.25
C ASN A 77 15.71 5.56 3.13
N SER A 78 14.60 5.69 2.39
CA SER A 78 14.46 6.68 1.32
C SER A 78 14.12 8.04 1.92
N SER A 79 14.61 9.11 1.31
CA SER A 79 14.34 10.45 1.80
C SER A 79 12.90 10.87 1.46
N PRO A 80 12.22 11.66 2.30
CA PRO A 80 10.92 12.23 1.96
C PRO A 80 10.95 13.02 0.65
N GLU A 81 12.08 13.67 0.34
CA GLU A 81 12.31 14.45 -0.88
C GLU A 81 12.22 13.56 -2.13
N ASP A 82 12.82 12.37 -2.11
CA ASP A 82 12.75 11.41 -3.23
C ASP A 82 11.29 11.01 -3.53
N PHE A 83 10.48 10.86 -2.49
CA PHE A 83 9.06 10.53 -2.66
C PHE A 83 8.24 11.73 -3.18
N ILE A 84 8.55 12.94 -2.73
CA ILE A 84 7.91 14.18 -3.23
C ILE A 84 8.24 14.37 -4.71
N ASP A 85 9.49 14.19 -5.11
CA ASP A 85 9.92 14.30 -6.51
C ASP A 85 9.26 13.21 -7.38
N TYR A 86 9.12 11.99 -6.85
CA TYR A 86 8.37 10.92 -7.51
C TYR A 86 6.89 11.30 -7.71
N LEU A 87 6.24 11.88 -6.69
CA LEU A 87 4.86 12.36 -6.77
C LEU A 87 4.70 13.49 -7.79
N ALA A 88 5.71 14.36 -7.96
CA ALA A 88 5.68 15.44 -8.94
C ALA A 88 5.57 14.95 -10.40
N GLY A 89 5.82 13.66 -10.65
CA GLY A 89 5.58 13.00 -11.94
C GLY A 89 4.09 12.76 -12.27
N PHE A 90 3.20 12.80 -11.28
CA PHE A 90 1.77 12.45 -11.43
C PHE A 90 0.84 13.66 -11.36
N LYS A 91 1.15 14.72 -12.12
CA LYS A 91 0.45 16.01 -12.05
C LYS A 91 -1.04 15.97 -12.41
N ASP A 92 -1.47 14.95 -13.14
CA ASP A 92 -2.85 14.79 -13.63
C ASP A 92 -3.73 13.90 -12.71
N ARG A 93 -3.28 13.59 -11.49
CA ARG A 93 -4.00 12.73 -10.53
C ARG A 93 -4.41 13.54 -9.29
N GLU A 94 -5.68 13.49 -8.91
CA GLU A 94 -6.22 14.30 -7.80
C GLU A 94 -6.24 13.54 -6.46
N SER A 95 -6.40 12.23 -6.50
CA SER A 95 -6.52 11.36 -5.32
C SER A 95 -5.53 10.20 -5.37
N LEU A 96 -4.63 10.15 -4.38
CA LEU A 96 -3.58 9.13 -4.31
C LEU A 96 -3.71 8.31 -3.04
N TYR A 97 -3.55 7.01 -3.20
CA TYR A 97 -3.40 6.07 -2.12
C TYR A 97 -1.95 5.57 -2.07
N CYS A 98 -1.25 5.92 -0.99
CA CYS A 98 0.15 5.52 -0.80
C CYS A 98 0.29 4.56 0.38
N ARG A 99 1.00 3.46 0.13
CA ARG A 99 1.26 2.42 1.11
C ARG A 99 2.76 2.27 1.33
N SER A 100 3.24 2.75 2.47
CA SER A 100 4.65 2.66 2.88
C SER A 100 4.87 1.60 3.96
N PHE A 101 6.13 1.20 4.09
CA PHE A 101 6.59 0.41 5.23
C PHE A 101 6.67 1.31 6.49
N ALA A 102 6.20 0.82 7.64
CA ALA A 102 6.52 1.45 8.91
C ALA A 102 7.73 0.75 9.52
N VAL A 103 8.72 1.54 9.91
CA VAL A 103 9.77 1.08 10.81
C VAL A 103 9.08 0.70 12.12
N PRO A 104 9.26 -0.53 12.64
CA PRO A 104 8.88 -0.79 14.02
C PRO A 104 9.74 0.14 14.89
N ALA A 105 9.06 1.02 15.64
CA ALA A 105 9.71 1.80 16.70
C ALA A 105 10.37 0.87 17.73
#